data_AF-A0A9D8J1U7-F1
#
_entry.id   AF-A0A9D8J1U7-F1
#
_cell.length_a   1.000
_cell.length_b   1.000
_cell.length_c   1.000
_cell.angle_alpha   90.00
_cell.angle_beta   90.00
_cell.angle_gamma   90.00
#
_symmetry.space_group_name_H-M   'P 1'
#
loop_
_entity.id
_entity.type
_entity.pdbx_description
1 polymer ?
#
loop_
_entity_poly.entity_id
_entity_poly.type
_entity_poly.pdbx_seq_one_letter_code
_entity_poly.pdbx_strand_id
1 'polypeptide(L)'
;MTTTETLLVCTVGGSHQPIVTAIETLAPCFVCFICSGRDPATGKPGSETQILGQGKVIKAHPADPHPSLPNIPTLAGLATDRYQVECVPADDLDQVHAKCSHVFGALRERFPDATLLADYTGGTKTMTAGLVLAALDAGVELSLVTGNRADLVKVRDGSQALASANVEGVRLQRDMGNCLRAWEQYGYAEAAAGLASLAVPRASANRSCLLRARELSRAFAAWDRFDHAAALTCLQDYAGKLDVGERALIGVLQRLLDPRSEAKRTAALLLDLYRNAERRAAQGRYDDAVGRVYRLIEWTAQWLLKRDFDIDTADVPATFDVAGTELTVSRDGKRQAALTAAWKLVERRTEGPAAVFITRERSRLLDHLRRRNGSILAHGFKPVPASDWGSLHDWLPDAFMPMLLQEASTAGVRELPPQLPRTYQAASLEN
;
A
#
# COMPACT_ATOMS: atom_id res chain seq x y z
N MET A 1 -23.13 30.36 -6.39
CA MET A 1 -22.71 28.98 -6.69
C MET A 1 -22.30 28.99 -8.15
N THR A 2 -21.01 28.94 -8.46
CA THR A 2 -20.53 28.76 -9.83
C THR A 2 -21.02 27.39 -10.29
N THR A 3 -21.97 27.35 -11.22
CA THR A 3 -22.36 26.12 -11.91
C THR A 3 -21.12 25.61 -12.64
N THR A 4 -20.50 24.56 -12.11
CA THR A 4 -19.37 23.90 -12.76
C THR A 4 -19.83 23.39 -14.12
N GLU A 5 -19.17 23.81 -15.19
CA GLU A 5 -19.51 23.35 -16.53
C GLU A 5 -19.30 21.84 -16.63
N THR A 6 -20.18 21.14 -17.34
CA THR A 6 -20.13 19.69 -17.50
C THR A 6 -19.81 19.33 -18.95
N LEU A 7 -18.87 18.41 -19.13
CA LEU A 7 -18.57 17.76 -20.40
C LEU A 7 -19.15 16.35 -20.38
N LEU A 8 -19.77 15.94 -21.49
CA LEU A 8 -20.32 14.59 -21.64
C LEU A 8 -19.54 13.82 -22.70
N VAL A 9 -18.97 12.68 -22.33
CA VAL A 9 -18.46 11.68 -23.26
C VAL A 9 -19.40 10.50 -23.25
N CYS A 10 -20.05 10.18 -24.37
CA CYS A 10 -21.06 9.12 -24.39
C CYS A 10 -20.90 8.16 -25.58
N THR A 11 -21.07 6.87 -25.33
CA THR A 11 -21.09 5.85 -26.39
C THR A 11 -22.42 5.82 -27.13
N VAL A 12 -22.35 5.75 -28.47
CA VAL A 12 -23.53 5.78 -29.34
C VAL A 12 -23.87 4.38 -29.84
N GLY A 13 -25.06 3.90 -29.49
CA GLY A 13 -25.62 2.61 -29.93
C GLY A 13 -26.89 2.79 -30.75
N GLY A 14 -27.70 1.73 -30.90
CA GLY A 14 -28.91 1.75 -31.73
C GLY A 14 -30.11 2.55 -31.19
N SER A 15 -30.05 3.00 -29.93
CA SER A 15 -31.13 3.74 -29.26
C SER A 15 -30.69 5.17 -28.98
N HIS A 16 -31.48 6.15 -29.43
CA HIS A 16 -31.18 7.57 -29.29
C HIS A 16 -31.69 8.16 -27.98
N GLN A 17 -32.81 7.67 -27.46
CA GLN A 17 -33.52 8.25 -26.32
C GLN A 17 -32.63 8.43 -25.08
N PRO A 18 -31.83 7.44 -24.64
CA PRO A 18 -31.00 7.62 -23.45
C PRO A 18 -29.96 8.73 -23.61
N ILE A 19 -29.40 8.88 -24.81
CA ILE A 19 -28.40 9.90 -25.12
C ILE A 19 -29.04 11.29 -25.12
N VAL A 20 -30.21 11.44 -25.74
CA VAL A 20 -30.97 12.70 -25.73
C VAL A 20 -31.34 13.08 -24.30
N THR A 21 -31.88 12.14 -23.51
CA THR A 21 -32.21 12.38 -22.10
C THR A 21 -30.98 12.80 -21.28
N ALA A 22 -29.83 12.17 -21.48
CA ALA A 22 -28.59 12.56 -20.79
C ALA A 22 -28.18 14.00 -21.13
N ILE A 23 -28.23 14.38 -22.42
CA ILE A 23 -27.89 15.74 -22.87
C ILE A 23 -28.87 16.78 -22.30
N GLU A 24 -30.17 16.51 -22.35
CA GLU A 24 -31.20 17.42 -21.82
C GLU A 24 -31.10 17.58 -20.30
N THR A 25 -30.83 16.50 -19.58
CA THR A 25 -30.74 16.51 -18.10
C THR A 25 -29.48 17.21 -17.61
N LEU A 26 -28.33 16.92 -18.24
CA LEU A 26 -27.03 17.44 -17.83
C LEU A 26 -26.73 18.84 -18.38
N ALA A 27 -27.38 19.23 -19.47
CA ALA A 27 -27.11 20.45 -20.22
C ALA A 27 -25.59 20.70 -20.43
N PRO A 28 -24.82 19.71 -20.95
CA PRO A 28 -23.36 19.79 -21.00
C PRO A 28 -22.90 20.93 -21.91
N CYS A 29 -21.83 21.64 -21.55
CA CYS A 29 -21.29 22.69 -22.40
C CYS A 29 -20.72 22.12 -23.71
N PHE A 30 -20.20 20.88 -23.68
CA PHE A 30 -19.67 20.17 -24.84
C PHE A 30 -19.92 18.65 -24.75
N VAL A 31 -20.15 17.99 -25.89
CA VAL A 31 -20.40 16.54 -25.98
C VAL A 31 -19.41 15.85 -26.93
N CYS A 32 -18.75 14.78 -26.49
CA CYS A 32 -17.99 13.89 -27.36
C CYS A 32 -18.74 12.57 -27.56
N PHE A 33 -19.18 12.32 -28.78
CA PHE A 33 -19.85 11.08 -29.15
C PHE A 33 -18.81 10.02 -29.54
N ILE A 34 -18.77 8.91 -28.81
CA ILE A 34 -17.95 7.74 -29.16
C ILE A 34 -18.79 6.83 -30.04
N CYS A 35 -18.46 6.76 -31.32
CA CYS A 35 -19.25 6.06 -32.34
C CYS A 35 -18.46 4.88 -32.91
N SER A 36 -19.15 3.81 -33.31
CA SER A 36 -18.51 2.85 -34.23
C SER A 36 -18.45 3.48 -35.62
N GLY A 37 -17.35 3.27 -36.33
CA GLY A 37 -17.25 3.63 -37.74
C GLY A 37 -17.85 2.56 -38.66
N ARG A 38 -17.75 2.78 -39.98
CA ARG A 38 -18.09 1.80 -41.01
C ARG A 38 -17.38 0.46 -40.76
N ASP A 39 -18.16 -0.60 -40.74
CA ASP A 39 -17.68 -1.96 -40.55
C ASP A 39 -16.79 -2.35 -41.75
N PRO A 40 -15.51 -2.72 -41.54
CA PRO A 40 -14.58 -2.97 -42.64
C PRO A 40 -14.89 -4.27 -43.40
N ALA A 41 -15.58 -5.23 -42.79
CA ALA A 41 -15.89 -6.52 -43.41
C ALA A 41 -17.15 -6.46 -44.29
N THR A 42 -18.16 -5.71 -43.85
CA THR A 42 -19.47 -5.62 -44.50
C THR A 42 -19.69 -4.31 -45.24
N GLY A 43 -18.85 -3.30 -44.99
CA GLY A 43 -19.01 -1.95 -45.49
C GLY A 43 -20.23 -1.23 -44.92
N LYS A 44 -20.94 -1.79 -43.93
CA LYS A 44 -22.13 -1.15 -43.36
C LYS A 44 -21.74 0.05 -42.50
N PRO A 45 -22.48 1.17 -42.58
CA PRO A 45 -22.24 2.32 -41.71
C PRO A 45 -22.42 1.92 -40.24
N GLY A 46 -21.61 2.53 -39.36
CA GLY A 46 -21.70 2.34 -37.91
C GLY A 46 -22.67 3.34 -37.26
N SER A 47 -22.48 3.55 -35.96
CA SER A 47 -23.30 4.46 -35.18
C SER A 47 -22.95 5.94 -35.40
N GLU A 48 -21.87 6.26 -36.12
CA GLU A 48 -21.52 7.64 -36.51
C GLU A 48 -22.63 8.29 -37.35
N THR A 49 -23.40 7.49 -38.07
CA THR A 49 -24.55 7.96 -38.86
C THR A 49 -25.68 8.55 -38.02
N GLN A 50 -25.82 8.15 -36.76
CA GLN A 50 -26.81 8.74 -35.85
C GLN A 50 -26.42 10.15 -35.39
N ILE A 51 -25.16 10.54 -35.59
CA ILE A 51 -24.64 11.85 -35.22
C ILE A 51 -24.46 12.73 -36.47
N LEU A 52 -23.80 12.22 -37.50
CA LEU A 52 -23.40 12.97 -38.69
C LEU A 52 -24.41 12.87 -39.86
N GLY A 53 -25.39 11.96 -39.76
CA GLY A 53 -26.37 11.74 -40.81
C GLY A 53 -27.25 12.97 -41.07
N GLN A 54 -27.60 13.20 -42.33
CA GLN A 54 -28.42 14.33 -42.78
C GLN A 54 -29.87 13.92 -43.01
N GLY A 55 -30.82 14.81 -42.70
CA GLY A 55 -32.25 14.53 -42.82
C GLY A 55 -32.74 13.56 -41.75
N LYS A 56 -33.65 12.64 -42.10
CA LYS A 56 -34.20 11.64 -41.17
C LYS A 56 -33.35 10.38 -41.21
N VAL A 57 -32.58 10.13 -40.16
CA VAL A 57 -31.59 9.03 -40.08
C VAL A 57 -31.81 8.11 -38.88
N ILE A 58 -32.68 8.50 -37.94
CA ILE A 58 -33.03 7.71 -36.77
C ILE A 58 -34.47 7.20 -36.87
N LYS A 59 -34.70 5.93 -36.52
CA LYS A 59 -36.05 5.38 -36.38
C LYS A 59 -36.64 5.80 -35.03
N ALA A 60 -37.90 6.23 -35.00
CA ALA A 60 -38.59 6.54 -33.75
C ALA A 60 -38.73 5.29 -32.88
N HIS A 61 -39.06 4.16 -33.52
CA HIS A 61 -39.06 2.84 -32.90
C HIS A 61 -38.20 1.85 -33.70
N PRO A 62 -37.51 0.89 -33.05
CA PRO A 62 -36.68 -0.10 -33.75
C PRO A 62 -37.43 -0.90 -34.83
N ALA A 63 -38.74 -1.10 -34.63
CA ALA A 63 -39.62 -1.82 -35.54
C ALA A 63 -40.04 -1.00 -36.78
N ASP A 64 -39.78 0.31 -36.82
CA ASP A 64 -40.20 1.15 -37.93
C ASP A 64 -39.49 0.74 -39.23
N PRO A 65 -40.17 0.76 -40.39
CA PRO A 65 -39.58 0.38 -41.66
C PRO A 65 -38.52 1.38 -42.12
N HIS A 66 -38.72 2.68 -41.83
CA HIS A 66 -37.85 3.77 -42.27
C HIS A 66 -37.56 4.75 -41.13
N PRO A 67 -36.38 5.40 -41.14
CA PRO A 67 -36.09 6.50 -40.23
C PRO A 67 -37.08 7.66 -40.38
N SER A 68 -37.50 8.22 -39.24
CA SER A 68 -38.48 9.30 -39.17
C SER A 68 -37.98 10.53 -38.41
N LEU A 69 -36.90 10.38 -37.65
CA LEU A 69 -36.30 11.40 -36.78
C LEU A 69 -34.94 11.87 -37.32
N PRO A 70 -34.56 13.14 -37.05
CA PRO A 70 -33.24 13.64 -37.39
C PRO A 70 -32.13 13.02 -36.53
N ASN A 71 -30.88 13.39 -36.79
CA ASN A 71 -29.73 12.94 -36.00
C ASN A 71 -29.82 13.40 -34.52
N ILE A 72 -29.04 12.76 -33.64
CA ILE A 72 -29.07 13.01 -32.19
C ILE A 72 -28.74 14.48 -31.84
N PRO A 73 -27.71 15.13 -32.42
CA PRO A 73 -27.45 16.54 -32.14
C PRO A 73 -28.64 17.44 -32.47
N THR A 74 -29.34 17.20 -33.57
CA THR A 74 -30.53 17.97 -33.96
C THR A 74 -31.67 17.71 -32.99
N LEU A 75 -31.91 16.45 -32.59
CA LEU A 75 -32.93 16.10 -31.60
C LEU A 75 -32.68 16.78 -30.25
N ALA A 76 -31.43 16.85 -29.82
CA ALA A 76 -31.03 17.44 -28.54
C ALA A 76 -30.77 18.95 -28.60
N GLY A 77 -30.98 19.60 -29.76
CA GLY A 77 -30.74 21.04 -29.93
C GLY A 77 -29.27 21.47 -29.79
N LEU A 78 -28.31 20.59 -30.09
CA LEU A 78 -26.88 20.88 -30.02
C LEU A 78 -26.38 21.64 -31.25
N ALA A 79 -25.69 22.75 -31.01
CA ALA A 79 -24.95 23.47 -32.05
C ALA A 79 -23.72 22.69 -32.51
N THR A 80 -23.30 22.87 -33.77
CA THR A 80 -22.20 22.12 -34.40
C THR A 80 -20.83 22.33 -33.76
N ASP A 81 -20.64 23.43 -33.05
CA ASP A 81 -19.42 23.76 -32.29
C ASP A 81 -19.43 23.20 -30.86
N ARG A 82 -20.56 22.63 -30.42
CA ARG A 82 -20.76 22.06 -29.07
C ARG A 82 -20.63 20.53 -29.02
N TYR A 83 -20.23 19.90 -30.11
CA TYR A 83 -19.92 18.47 -30.08
C TYR A 83 -18.80 18.05 -31.03
N GLN A 84 -18.24 16.88 -30.78
CA GLN A 84 -17.35 16.17 -31.70
C GLN A 84 -17.70 14.68 -31.77
N VAL A 85 -17.19 13.99 -32.79
CA VAL A 85 -17.35 12.55 -32.97
C VAL A 85 -15.97 11.89 -32.96
N GLU A 86 -15.79 10.90 -32.11
CA GLU A 86 -14.62 10.02 -32.12
C GLU A 86 -15.07 8.62 -32.56
N CYS A 87 -14.57 8.18 -33.72
CA CYS A 87 -14.87 6.84 -34.24
C CYS A 87 -13.91 5.80 -33.65
N VAL A 88 -14.46 4.78 -33.02
CA VAL A 88 -13.73 3.63 -32.45
C VAL A 88 -14.08 2.33 -33.21
N PRO A 89 -13.18 1.35 -33.26
CA PRO A 89 -13.52 0.00 -33.70
C PRO A 89 -14.55 -0.63 -32.75
N ALA A 90 -15.59 -1.26 -33.30
CA ALA A 90 -16.72 -1.76 -32.51
C ALA A 90 -16.37 -2.93 -31.59
N ASP A 91 -15.33 -3.71 -31.93
CA ASP A 91 -14.98 -4.99 -31.30
C ASP A 91 -13.50 -5.09 -30.86
N ASP A 92 -12.77 -3.98 -30.80
CA ASP A 92 -11.39 -3.93 -30.30
C ASP A 92 -11.35 -3.08 -29.02
N LEU A 93 -11.25 -3.76 -27.88
CA LEU A 93 -11.31 -3.14 -26.55
C LEU A 93 -10.12 -2.20 -26.29
N ASP A 94 -8.91 -2.59 -26.71
CA ASP A 94 -7.69 -1.84 -26.45
C ASP A 94 -7.71 -0.51 -27.24
N GLN A 95 -8.14 -0.55 -28.50
CA GLN A 95 -8.27 0.66 -29.30
C GLN A 95 -9.39 1.58 -28.80
N VAL A 96 -10.52 1.04 -28.34
CA VAL A 96 -11.58 1.83 -27.71
C VAL A 96 -11.01 2.52 -26.46
N HIS A 97 -10.35 1.79 -25.57
CA HIS A 97 -9.75 2.34 -24.35
C HIS A 97 -8.74 3.45 -24.68
N ALA A 98 -7.82 3.21 -25.62
CA ALA A 98 -6.79 4.18 -25.99
C ALA A 98 -7.39 5.48 -26.55
N LYS A 99 -8.39 5.37 -27.45
CA LYS A 99 -9.09 6.54 -28.02
C LYS A 99 -9.88 7.30 -26.97
N CYS A 100 -10.64 6.61 -26.12
CA CYS A 100 -11.35 7.24 -25.01
C CYS A 100 -10.39 7.96 -24.04
N SER A 101 -9.24 7.34 -23.73
CA SER A 101 -8.20 7.95 -22.89
C SER A 101 -7.63 9.22 -23.51
N HIS A 102 -7.37 9.21 -24.83
CA HIS A 102 -6.94 10.40 -25.57
C HIS A 102 -8.00 11.51 -25.54
N VAL A 103 -9.27 11.16 -25.77
CA VAL A 103 -10.40 12.10 -25.67
C VAL A 103 -10.48 12.75 -24.30
N PHE A 104 -10.34 11.98 -23.21
CA PHE A 104 -10.36 12.54 -21.86
C PHE A 104 -9.20 13.50 -21.60
N GLY A 105 -8.00 13.19 -22.09
CA GLY A 105 -6.85 14.09 -22.02
C GLY A 105 -7.09 15.40 -22.77
N ALA A 106 -7.48 15.32 -24.05
CA ALA A 106 -7.72 16.48 -24.89
C ALA A 106 -8.85 17.39 -24.35
N LEU A 107 -9.93 16.79 -23.82
CA LEU A 107 -11.02 17.56 -23.23
C LEU A 107 -10.62 18.26 -21.93
N ARG A 108 -9.77 17.65 -21.10
CA ARG A 108 -9.22 18.31 -19.90
C ARG A 108 -8.32 19.48 -20.23
N GLU A 109 -7.50 19.35 -21.27
CA GLU A 109 -6.65 20.45 -21.75
C GLU A 109 -7.50 21.60 -22.30
N ARG A 110 -8.57 21.28 -23.02
CA ARG A 110 -9.47 22.28 -23.62
C ARG A 110 -10.40 22.96 -22.59
N PHE A 111 -10.82 22.22 -21.56
CA PHE A 111 -11.76 22.68 -20.54
C PHE A 111 -11.26 22.30 -19.12
N PRO A 112 -10.22 22.97 -18.60
CA PRO A 112 -9.54 22.57 -17.37
C PRO A 112 -10.41 22.62 -16.11
N ASP A 113 -11.41 23.52 -16.09
CA ASP A 113 -12.30 23.73 -14.93
C ASP A 113 -13.63 22.96 -15.04
N ALA A 114 -13.85 22.23 -16.15
CA ALA A 114 -15.09 21.52 -16.39
C ALA A 114 -15.05 20.10 -15.81
N THR A 115 -16.21 19.62 -15.35
CA THR A 115 -16.37 18.24 -14.87
C THR A 115 -16.60 17.32 -16.06
N LEU A 116 -15.79 16.27 -16.20
CA LEU A 116 -16.03 15.22 -17.21
C LEU A 116 -16.93 14.13 -16.65
N LEU A 117 -17.94 13.78 -17.43
CA LEU A 117 -18.83 12.66 -17.21
C LEU A 117 -18.76 11.68 -18.38
N ALA A 118 -18.67 10.40 -18.09
CA ALA A 118 -18.68 9.32 -19.07
C ALA A 118 -20.00 8.53 -18.98
N ASP A 119 -20.83 8.64 -20.02
CA ASP A 119 -22.08 7.91 -20.13
C ASP A 119 -21.93 6.66 -21.00
N TYR A 120 -22.13 5.50 -20.39
CA TYR A 120 -21.96 4.20 -21.03
C TYR A 120 -23.30 3.51 -21.32
N THR A 121 -24.40 4.25 -21.39
CA THR A 121 -25.75 3.69 -21.58
C THR A 121 -25.94 3.05 -22.96
N GLY A 122 -25.26 3.58 -23.98
CA GLY A 122 -25.33 3.13 -25.36
C GLY A 122 -24.05 2.44 -25.85
N GLY A 123 -24.02 2.05 -27.12
CA GLY A 123 -22.87 1.43 -27.79
C GLY A 123 -22.86 -0.10 -27.77
N THR A 124 -21.85 -0.70 -28.42
CA THR A 124 -21.59 -2.14 -28.28
C THR A 124 -21.01 -2.43 -26.89
N LYS A 125 -21.06 -3.69 -26.46
CA LYS A 125 -20.47 -4.11 -25.18
C LYS A 125 -19.00 -3.71 -25.05
N THR A 126 -18.25 -3.83 -26.14
CA THR A 126 -16.83 -3.47 -26.21
C THR A 126 -16.63 -1.96 -26.09
N MET A 127 -17.45 -1.16 -26.78
CA MET A 127 -17.41 0.31 -26.65
C MET A 127 -17.70 0.76 -25.21
N THR A 128 -18.77 0.25 -24.61
CA THR A 128 -19.15 0.50 -23.22
C THR A 128 -18.02 0.10 -22.26
N ALA A 129 -17.45 -1.10 -22.41
CA ALA A 129 -16.38 -1.57 -21.56
C ALA A 129 -15.12 -0.70 -21.68
N GLY A 130 -14.72 -0.34 -22.91
CA GLY A 130 -13.55 0.50 -23.14
C GLY A 130 -13.72 1.92 -22.60
N LEU A 131 -14.91 2.52 -22.73
CA LEU A 131 -15.21 3.82 -22.11
C LEU A 131 -15.15 3.73 -20.58
N VAL A 132 -15.73 2.70 -19.97
CA VAL A 132 -15.71 2.50 -18.51
C VAL A 132 -14.27 2.36 -18.01
N LEU A 133 -13.45 1.51 -18.65
CA LEU A 133 -12.05 1.32 -18.27
C LEU A 133 -11.25 2.62 -18.38
N ALA A 134 -11.36 3.32 -19.51
CA ALA A 134 -10.67 4.61 -19.72
C ALA A 134 -11.13 5.66 -18.70
N ALA A 135 -12.42 5.69 -18.35
CA ALA A 135 -12.94 6.61 -17.35
C ALA A 135 -12.40 6.29 -15.95
N LEU A 136 -12.32 5.00 -15.59
CA LEU A 136 -11.71 4.51 -14.35
C LEU A 136 -10.25 4.94 -14.19
N ASP A 137 -9.46 4.81 -15.25
CA ASP A 137 -8.04 5.18 -15.23
C ASP A 137 -7.84 6.69 -15.25
N ALA A 138 -8.67 7.41 -15.99
CA ALA A 138 -8.60 8.87 -16.06
C ALA A 138 -9.16 9.55 -14.80
N GLY A 139 -9.93 8.87 -13.94
CA GLY A 139 -10.59 9.49 -12.80
C GLY A 139 -11.89 10.23 -13.15
N VAL A 140 -12.50 9.92 -14.30
CA VAL A 140 -13.74 10.56 -14.82
C VAL A 140 -14.99 9.99 -14.14
N GLU A 141 -16.00 10.79 -13.83
CA GLU A 141 -17.23 10.28 -13.21
C GLU A 141 -18.06 9.47 -14.23
N LEU A 142 -18.64 8.35 -13.79
CA LEU A 142 -19.45 7.49 -14.64
C LEU A 142 -20.94 7.75 -14.42
N SER A 143 -21.70 7.81 -15.50
CA SER A 143 -23.17 7.90 -15.48
C SER A 143 -23.80 6.85 -16.37
N LEU A 144 -25.05 6.52 -16.07
CA LEU A 144 -25.92 5.83 -17.01
C LEU A 144 -27.35 6.34 -16.90
N VAL A 145 -28.11 6.27 -17.98
CA VAL A 145 -29.55 6.51 -17.97
C VAL A 145 -30.26 5.18 -17.73
N THR A 146 -30.90 5.08 -16.57
CA THR A 146 -31.73 3.93 -16.17
C THR A 146 -33.19 4.21 -16.44
N GLY A 147 -34.03 3.18 -16.53
CA GLY A 147 -35.46 3.35 -16.32
C GLY A 147 -36.09 2.05 -15.84
N ASN A 148 -37.37 2.09 -15.48
CA ASN A 148 -38.09 0.93 -14.99
C ASN A 148 -38.10 -0.18 -16.05
N ARG A 149 -37.46 -1.31 -15.75
CA ARG A 149 -37.45 -2.50 -16.58
C ARG A 149 -38.74 -3.28 -16.34
N ALA A 150 -39.52 -3.51 -17.40
CA ALA A 150 -40.67 -4.42 -17.32
C ALA A 150 -40.24 -5.88 -17.43
N ASP A 151 -39.07 -6.13 -18.03
CA ASP A 151 -38.46 -7.42 -18.33
C ASP A 151 -36.92 -7.27 -18.52
N LEU A 152 -36.19 -8.39 -18.60
CA LEU A 152 -34.72 -8.43 -18.76
C LEU A 152 -34.20 -7.79 -20.06
N VAL A 153 -35.10 -7.43 -20.99
CA VAL A 153 -34.77 -7.03 -22.36
C VAL A 153 -34.93 -5.51 -22.57
N LYS A 154 -35.83 -4.82 -21.85
CA LYS A 154 -36.10 -3.41 -22.15
C LYS A 154 -36.55 -2.55 -20.97
N VAL A 155 -36.15 -1.29 -21.04
CA VAL A 155 -36.65 -0.18 -20.19
C VAL A 155 -37.94 0.35 -20.80
N ARG A 156 -38.95 0.68 -19.97
CA ARG A 156 -40.19 1.33 -20.43
C ARG A 156 -39.91 2.78 -20.86
N ASP A 157 -40.37 3.14 -22.06
CA ASP A 157 -40.33 4.51 -22.57
C ASP A 157 -41.05 5.48 -21.60
N GLY A 158 -40.39 6.59 -21.24
CA GLY A 158 -40.90 7.61 -20.32
C GLY A 158 -40.49 7.45 -18.86
N SER A 159 -39.71 6.42 -18.51
CA SER A 159 -39.20 6.19 -17.14
C SER A 159 -37.70 6.46 -17.00
N GLN A 160 -37.08 7.08 -18.01
CA GLN A 160 -35.65 7.34 -18.01
C GLN A 160 -35.24 8.36 -16.94
N ALA A 161 -34.26 8.02 -16.11
CA ALA A 161 -33.62 8.87 -15.13
C ALA A 161 -32.10 8.65 -15.15
N LEU A 162 -31.35 9.75 -15.12
CA LEU A 162 -29.90 9.71 -14.99
C LEU A 162 -29.52 9.15 -13.61
N ALA A 163 -28.66 8.13 -13.61
CA ALA A 163 -28.09 7.53 -12.42
C ALA A 163 -26.56 7.67 -12.45
N SER A 164 -25.97 8.15 -11.36
CA SER A 164 -24.53 8.12 -11.18
C SER A 164 -24.10 6.69 -10.86
N ALA A 165 -23.12 6.16 -11.60
CA ALA A 165 -22.52 4.88 -11.30
C ALA A 165 -21.41 5.08 -10.26
N ASN A 166 -21.71 4.82 -8.99
CA ASN A 166 -20.73 4.98 -7.91
C ASN A 166 -19.61 3.92 -8.02
N VAL A 167 -18.48 4.32 -8.57
CA VAL A 167 -17.26 3.49 -8.69
C VAL A 167 -16.16 3.88 -7.71
N GLU A 168 -16.45 4.80 -6.77
CA GLU A 168 -15.47 5.30 -5.79
C GLU A 168 -14.87 4.15 -4.96
N GLY A 169 -15.71 3.22 -4.51
CA GLY A 169 -15.27 2.06 -3.73
C GLY A 169 -14.31 1.16 -4.51
N VAL A 170 -14.60 0.89 -5.79
CA VAL A 170 -13.77 0.04 -6.65
C VAL A 170 -12.40 0.66 -6.89
N ARG A 171 -12.37 1.96 -7.22
CA ARG A 171 -11.11 2.70 -7.40
C ARG A 171 -10.29 2.72 -6.12
N LEU A 172 -10.93 3.08 -5.00
CA LEU A 172 -10.25 3.14 -3.72
C LEU A 172 -9.66 1.80 -3.33
N GLN A 173 -10.39 0.69 -3.49
CA GLN A 173 -9.87 -0.64 -3.18
C GLN A 173 -8.65 -1.00 -4.04
N ARG A 174 -8.70 -0.71 -5.35
CA ARG A 174 -7.55 -0.90 -6.26
C ARG A 174 -6.34 -0.10 -5.81
N ASP A 175 -6.53 1.20 -5.56
CA ASP A 175 -5.44 2.12 -5.26
C ASP A 175 -4.85 1.85 -3.87
N MET A 176 -5.69 1.58 -2.87
CA MET A 176 -5.26 1.11 -1.55
C MET A 176 -4.49 -0.22 -1.65
N GLY A 177 -4.99 -1.17 -2.44
CA GLY A 177 -4.32 -2.45 -2.67
C GLY A 177 -2.90 -2.27 -3.20
N ASN A 178 -2.71 -1.35 -4.16
CA ASN A 178 -1.39 -1.03 -4.70
C ASN A 178 -0.42 -0.51 -3.62
N CYS A 179 -0.88 0.36 -2.72
CA CYS A 179 -0.07 0.85 -1.60
C CYS A 179 0.22 -0.24 -0.56
N LEU A 180 -0.79 -1.03 -0.22
CA LEU A 180 -0.71 -2.03 0.86
C LEU A 180 0.15 -3.24 0.49
N ARG A 181 0.38 -3.52 -0.80
CA ARG A 181 1.38 -4.52 -1.24
C ARG A 181 2.77 -4.29 -0.65
N ALA A 182 3.12 -3.05 -0.30
CA ALA A 182 4.40 -2.78 0.34
C ALA A 182 4.56 -3.53 1.69
N TRP A 183 3.47 -3.90 2.37
CA TRP A 183 3.52 -4.72 3.59
C TRP A 183 4.16 -6.10 3.35
N GLU A 184 4.10 -6.65 2.13
CA GLU A 184 4.67 -7.96 1.80
C GLU A 184 6.18 -8.02 2.08
N GLN A 185 6.85 -6.86 2.04
CA GLN A 185 8.26 -6.65 2.35
C GLN A 185 8.46 -5.70 3.54
N TYR A 186 7.49 -5.58 4.45
CA TYR A 186 7.56 -4.69 5.62
C TYR A 186 7.70 -3.19 5.30
N GLY A 187 7.30 -2.77 4.10
CA GLY A 187 7.31 -1.39 3.62
C GLY A 187 6.13 -0.57 4.16
N TYR A 188 6.03 -0.45 5.47
CA TYR A 188 4.90 0.22 6.13
C TYR A 188 4.91 1.75 5.94
N ALA A 189 6.10 2.35 5.86
CA ALA A 189 6.24 3.78 5.66
C ALA A 189 5.80 4.18 4.24
N GLU A 190 6.16 3.36 3.25
CA GLU A 190 5.77 3.48 1.85
C GLU A 190 4.25 3.32 1.70
N ALA A 191 3.67 2.30 2.35
CA ALA A 191 2.22 2.13 2.38
C ALA A 191 1.51 3.35 3.01
N ALA A 192 1.99 3.84 4.15
CA ALA A 192 1.41 5.00 4.81
C ALA A 192 1.47 6.27 3.94
N ALA A 193 2.59 6.50 3.25
CA ALA A 193 2.76 7.63 2.35
C ALA A 193 1.84 7.53 1.12
N GLY A 194 1.78 6.36 0.49
CA GLY A 194 0.89 6.10 -0.65
C GLY A 194 -0.57 6.30 -0.28
N LEU A 195 -1.03 5.73 0.83
CA LEU A 195 -2.40 5.89 1.33
C LEU A 195 -2.73 7.35 1.69
N ALA A 196 -1.77 8.11 2.21
CA ALA A 196 -1.96 9.52 2.50
C ALA A 196 -2.11 10.39 1.24
N SER A 197 -1.60 9.93 0.08
CA SER A 197 -1.72 10.63 -1.20
C SER A 197 -3.05 10.37 -1.92
N LEU A 198 -3.83 9.39 -1.48
CA LEU A 198 -5.12 9.06 -2.08
C LEU A 198 -6.18 10.13 -1.77
N ALA A 199 -7.05 10.40 -2.74
CA ALA A 199 -8.17 11.31 -2.56
C ALA A 199 -9.10 10.82 -1.44
N VAL A 200 -9.57 11.75 -0.61
CA VAL A 200 -10.46 11.41 0.51
C VAL A 200 -11.84 11.00 -0.03
N PRO A 201 -12.31 9.78 0.23
CA PRO A 201 -13.59 9.30 -0.30
C PRO A 201 -14.78 10.06 0.27
N ARG A 202 -15.80 10.32 -0.57
CA ARG A 202 -17.09 10.92 -0.21
C ARG A 202 -17.87 9.98 0.72
N ALA A 203 -17.91 8.68 0.42
CA ALA A 203 -18.62 7.71 1.26
C ALA A 203 -17.91 7.46 2.61
N SER A 204 -18.67 7.50 3.70
CA SER A 204 -18.16 7.37 5.08
C SER A 204 -17.47 6.02 5.34
N ALA A 205 -18.01 4.92 4.80
CA ALA A 205 -17.43 3.59 4.92
C ALA A 205 -16.05 3.51 4.22
N ASN A 206 -15.96 4.02 2.99
CA ASN A 206 -14.72 4.10 2.22
C ASN A 206 -13.66 4.95 2.94
N ARG A 207 -14.07 6.11 3.46
CA ARG A 207 -13.18 6.98 4.26
C ARG A 207 -12.66 6.28 5.51
N SER A 208 -13.51 5.57 6.23
CA SER A 208 -13.13 4.81 7.42
C SER A 208 -12.13 3.69 7.09
N CYS A 209 -12.34 3.01 5.95
CA CYS A 209 -11.42 1.99 5.45
C CYS A 209 -10.03 2.58 5.14
N LEU A 210 -9.98 3.67 4.38
CA LEU A 210 -8.73 4.37 4.06
C LEU A 210 -7.97 4.83 5.31
N LEU A 211 -8.69 5.45 6.26
CA LEU A 211 -8.10 5.94 7.51
C LEU A 211 -7.51 4.78 8.34
N ARG A 212 -8.25 3.67 8.50
CA ARG A 212 -7.73 2.49 9.22
C ARG A 212 -6.45 1.97 8.57
N ALA A 213 -6.46 1.75 7.26
CA ALA A 213 -5.28 1.25 6.54
C ALA A 213 -4.07 2.16 6.70
N ARG A 214 -4.30 3.48 6.64
CA ARG A 214 -3.25 4.49 6.83
C ARG A 214 -2.70 4.45 8.25
N GLU A 215 -3.54 4.48 9.28
CA GLU A 215 -3.09 4.52 10.67
C GLU A 215 -2.39 3.22 11.10
N LEU A 216 -2.86 2.05 10.66
CA LEU A 216 -2.13 0.80 10.91
C LEU A 216 -0.77 0.77 10.21
N SER A 217 -0.68 1.27 8.96
CA SER A 217 0.60 1.41 8.27
C SER A 217 1.54 2.36 9.03
N ARG A 218 1.02 3.48 9.57
CA ARG A 218 1.82 4.41 10.40
C ARG A 218 2.29 3.77 11.70
N ALA A 219 1.44 2.98 12.35
CA ALA A 219 1.77 2.29 13.59
C ALA A 219 2.93 1.30 13.38
N PHE A 220 2.85 0.47 12.32
CA PHE A 220 3.92 -0.47 12.01
C PHE A 220 5.17 0.22 11.49
N ALA A 221 5.05 1.34 10.76
CA ALA A 221 6.20 2.15 10.39
C ALA A 221 6.91 2.77 11.61
N ALA A 222 6.15 3.21 12.61
CA ALA A 222 6.69 3.72 13.87
C ALA A 222 7.40 2.61 14.66
N TRP A 223 6.78 1.43 14.77
CA TRP A 223 7.42 0.27 15.39
C TRP A 223 8.71 -0.12 14.68
N ASP A 224 8.70 -0.16 13.35
CA ASP A 224 9.85 -0.57 12.55
C ASP A 224 11.08 0.35 12.68
N ARG A 225 10.88 1.59 13.15
CA ARG A 225 11.95 2.54 13.52
C ARG A 225 12.18 2.65 15.04
N PHE A 226 11.65 1.70 15.82
CA PHE A 226 11.73 1.63 17.30
C PHE A 226 10.99 2.75 18.05
N ASP A 227 10.09 3.46 17.40
CA ASP A 227 9.16 4.41 18.03
C ASP A 227 7.95 3.64 18.57
N HIS A 228 8.20 2.78 19.56
CA HIS A 228 7.20 1.86 20.12
C HIS A 228 6.05 2.59 20.81
N ALA A 229 6.32 3.79 21.37
CA ALA A 229 5.30 4.61 22.01
C ALA A 229 4.26 5.10 20.99
N ALA A 230 4.70 5.69 19.86
CA ALA A 230 3.78 6.09 18.80
C ALA A 230 3.05 4.89 18.19
N ALA A 231 3.74 3.76 18.00
CA ALA A 231 3.11 2.53 17.52
C ALA A 231 1.99 2.05 18.46
N LEU A 232 2.21 2.09 19.78
CA LEU A 232 1.22 1.66 20.77
C LEU A 232 -0.01 2.56 20.76
N THR A 233 0.19 3.88 20.78
CA THR A 233 -0.92 4.84 20.71
C THR A 233 -1.79 4.58 19.48
N CYS A 234 -1.18 4.45 18.30
CA CYS A 234 -1.93 4.19 17.08
C CYS A 234 -2.67 2.84 17.10
N LEU A 235 -2.05 1.73 17.54
CA LEU A 235 -2.71 0.43 17.55
C LEU A 235 -3.85 0.34 18.58
N GLN A 236 -3.72 1.03 19.71
CA GLN A 236 -4.74 1.01 20.78
C GLN A 236 -6.07 1.60 20.31
N ASP A 237 -6.06 2.67 19.51
CA ASP A 237 -7.27 3.29 18.95
C ASP A 237 -8.09 2.32 18.08
N TYR A 238 -7.44 1.29 17.54
CA TYR A 238 -8.05 0.29 16.68
C TYR A 238 -8.22 -1.08 17.34
N ALA A 239 -7.88 -1.25 18.63
CA ALA A 239 -7.83 -2.56 19.29
C ALA A 239 -9.09 -3.43 19.13
N GLY A 240 -10.28 -2.81 19.12
CA GLY A 240 -11.55 -3.50 18.91
C GLY A 240 -11.80 -4.01 17.48
N LYS A 241 -11.05 -3.49 16.50
CA LYS A 241 -11.11 -3.81 15.06
C LYS A 241 -9.86 -4.54 14.56
N LEU A 242 -8.98 -4.95 15.47
CA LEU A 242 -7.82 -5.79 15.18
C LEU A 242 -8.21 -7.26 15.29
N ASP A 243 -7.65 -8.08 14.40
CA ASP A 243 -7.74 -9.53 14.52
C ASP A 243 -6.98 -10.04 15.78
N VAL A 244 -7.06 -11.35 16.05
CA VAL A 244 -6.43 -11.95 17.24
C VAL A 244 -4.91 -11.79 17.22
N GLY A 245 -4.27 -11.93 16.05
CA GLY A 245 -2.82 -11.80 15.90
C GLY A 245 -2.36 -10.36 16.04
N GLU A 246 -3.02 -9.42 15.37
CA GLU A 246 -2.77 -7.98 15.48
C GLU A 246 -2.97 -7.49 16.91
N ARG A 247 -4.00 -7.97 17.60
CA ARG A 247 -4.26 -7.60 19.00
C ARG A 247 -3.17 -8.11 19.95
N ALA A 248 -2.59 -9.28 19.68
CA ALA A 248 -1.48 -9.79 20.47
C ALA A 248 -0.23 -8.89 20.40
N LEU A 249 -0.07 -8.13 19.31
CA LEU A 249 1.04 -7.18 19.14
C LEU A 249 0.97 -6.01 20.13
N ILE A 250 -0.22 -5.60 20.57
CA ILE A 250 -0.38 -4.59 21.63
C ILE A 250 0.30 -5.05 22.92
N GLY A 251 0.16 -6.34 23.27
CA GLY A 251 0.83 -6.92 24.44
C GLY A 251 2.36 -6.95 24.30
N VAL A 252 2.88 -7.06 23.08
CA VAL A 252 4.33 -6.95 22.82
C VAL A 252 4.81 -5.52 23.06
N LEU A 253 4.12 -4.51 22.51
CA LEU A 253 4.47 -3.10 22.72
C LEU A 253 4.40 -2.68 24.19
N GLN A 254 3.42 -3.18 24.94
CA GLN A 254 3.33 -2.94 26.38
C GLN A 254 4.56 -3.49 27.13
N ARG A 255 5.13 -4.63 26.70
CA ARG A 255 6.39 -5.16 27.27
C ARG A 255 7.59 -4.32 26.87
N LEU A 256 7.64 -3.85 25.62
CA LEU A 256 8.71 -2.98 25.11
C LEU A 256 8.75 -1.61 25.80
N LEU A 257 7.63 -1.21 26.41
CA LEU A 257 7.47 0.06 27.11
C LEU A 257 7.29 -0.10 28.63
N ASP A 258 7.48 -1.30 29.19
CA ASP A 258 7.20 -1.59 30.60
C ASP A 258 8.09 -0.70 31.51
N PRO A 259 7.52 0.26 32.26
CA PRO A 259 8.31 1.14 33.11
C PRO A 259 8.70 0.47 34.44
N ARG A 260 8.15 -0.71 34.74
CA ARG A 260 8.29 -1.38 36.04
C ARG A 260 9.51 -2.29 36.12
N SER A 261 10.05 -2.71 34.97
CA SER A 261 11.19 -3.61 34.91
C SER A 261 12.09 -3.29 33.71
N GLU A 262 13.22 -2.65 33.99
CA GLU A 262 14.25 -2.37 32.98
C GLU A 262 14.83 -3.64 32.36
N ALA A 263 15.01 -4.70 33.17
CA ALA A 263 15.51 -5.99 32.69
C ALA A 263 14.56 -6.62 31.68
N LYS A 264 13.25 -6.66 32.00
CA LYS A 264 12.22 -7.20 31.10
C LYS A 264 12.09 -6.37 29.82
N ARG A 265 12.13 -5.04 29.95
CA ARG A 265 12.08 -4.11 28.83
C ARG A 265 13.27 -4.31 27.89
N THR A 266 14.49 -4.37 28.44
CA THR A 266 15.72 -4.59 27.66
C THR A 266 15.70 -5.94 26.96
N ALA A 267 15.29 -7.01 27.65
CA ALA A 267 15.12 -8.32 27.03
C ALA A 267 14.13 -8.30 25.85
N ALA A 268 12.98 -7.63 26.01
CA ALA A 268 12.01 -7.47 24.93
C ALA A 268 12.59 -6.67 23.74
N LEU A 269 13.35 -5.60 24.01
CA LEU A 269 13.99 -4.77 22.98
C LEU A 269 15.04 -5.54 22.17
N LEU A 270 15.84 -6.39 22.81
CA LEU A 270 16.80 -7.27 22.13
C LEU A 270 16.08 -8.21 21.15
N LEU A 271 14.98 -8.82 21.57
CA LEU A 271 14.20 -9.73 20.73
C LEU A 271 13.48 -8.98 19.59
N ASP A 272 13.00 -7.76 19.81
CA ASP A 272 12.43 -6.91 18.75
C ASP A 272 13.50 -6.45 17.75
N LEU A 273 14.71 -6.15 18.21
CA LEU A 273 15.85 -5.80 17.35
C LEU A 273 16.23 -6.96 16.42
N TYR A 274 16.18 -8.20 16.89
CA TYR A 274 16.33 -9.39 16.04
C TYR A 274 15.24 -9.44 14.96
N ARG A 275 13.97 -9.28 15.33
CA ARG A 275 12.85 -9.24 14.35
C ARG A 275 13.01 -8.09 13.35
N ASN A 276 13.52 -6.94 13.78
CA ASN A 276 13.77 -5.80 12.90
C ASN A 276 14.92 -6.07 11.90
N ALA A 277 15.97 -6.78 12.32
CA ALA A 277 17.03 -7.22 11.41
C ALA A 277 16.46 -8.13 10.30
N GLU A 278 15.61 -9.09 10.65
CA GLU A 278 14.92 -9.95 9.68
C GLU A 278 14.09 -9.12 8.67
N ARG A 279 13.40 -8.06 9.13
CA ARG A 279 12.64 -7.16 8.25
C ARG A 279 13.54 -6.44 7.25
N ARG A 280 14.73 -5.98 7.65
CA ARG A 280 15.70 -5.36 6.74
C ARG A 280 16.24 -6.34 5.70
N ALA A 281 16.54 -7.56 6.12
CA ALA A 281 17.00 -8.60 5.22
C ALA A 281 15.94 -9.00 4.18
N ALA A 282 14.66 -9.06 4.58
CA ALA A 282 13.54 -9.32 3.68
C ALA A 282 13.38 -8.24 2.58
N GLN A 283 13.93 -7.05 2.80
CA GLN A 283 13.98 -5.94 1.83
C GLN A 283 15.26 -5.93 0.98
N GLY A 284 16.13 -6.94 1.12
CA GLY A 284 17.44 -6.97 0.47
C GLY A 284 18.47 -5.99 1.06
N ARG A 285 18.18 -5.38 2.21
CA ARG A 285 19.07 -4.42 2.89
C ARG A 285 19.99 -5.15 3.87
N TYR A 286 20.94 -5.92 3.34
CA TYR A 286 21.77 -6.81 4.16
C TYR A 286 22.74 -6.07 5.09
N ASP A 287 23.37 -4.98 4.66
CA ASP A 287 24.22 -4.17 5.54
C ASP A 287 23.45 -3.65 6.77
N ASP A 288 22.21 -3.20 6.56
CA ASP A 288 21.29 -2.76 7.61
C ASP A 288 20.91 -3.89 8.58
N ALA A 289 20.62 -5.07 8.03
CA ALA A 289 20.25 -6.26 8.81
C ALA A 289 21.44 -6.72 9.67
N VAL A 290 22.61 -6.84 9.06
CA VAL A 290 23.87 -7.16 9.72
C VAL A 290 24.15 -6.16 10.83
N GLY A 291 24.12 -4.85 10.56
CA GLY A 291 24.34 -3.81 11.58
C GLY A 291 23.45 -3.97 12.82
N ARG A 292 22.18 -4.32 12.64
CA ARG A 292 21.22 -4.60 13.73
C ARG A 292 21.56 -5.86 14.52
N VAL A 293 21.99 -6.92 13.86
CA VAL A 293 22.49 -8.13 14.54
C VAL A 293 23.74 -7.83 15.37
N TYR A 294 24.66 -7.00 14.89
CA TYR A 294 25.82 -6.61 15.71
C TYR A 294 25.40 -5.78 16.91
N ARG A 295 24.47 -4.84 16.74
CA ARG A 295 23.92 -4.10 17.87
C ARG A 295 23.24 -5.02 18.87
N LEU A 296 22.52 -6.04 18.40
CA LEU A 296 21.92 -7.08 19.24
C LEU A 296 23.00 -7.83 20.05
N ILE A 297 24.03 -8.35 19.39
CA ILE A 297 25.10 -9.12 20.05
C ILE A 297 25.87 -8.25 21.07
N GLU A 298 26.15 -7.00 20.72
CA GLU A 298 26.80 -6.05 21.62
C GLU A 298 25.92 -5.72 22.82
N TRP A 299 24.67 -5.35 22.56
CA TRP A 299 23.74 -4.95 23.62
C TRP A 299 23.42 -6.12 24.56
N THR A 300 23.39 -7.36 24.07
CA THR A 300 23.26 -8.54 24.94
C THR A 300 24.41 -8.62 25.96
N ALA A 301 25.67 -8.46 25.54
CA ALA A 301 26.79 -8.47 26.50
C ALA A 301 26.72 -7.31 27.50
N GLN A 302 26.35 -6.12 27.02
CA GLN A 302 26.14 -4.95 27.88
C GLN A 302 25.05 -5.20 28.91
N TRP A 303 23.92 -5.76 28.47
CA TRP A 303 22.79 -6.07 29.33
C TRP A 303 23.14 -7.11 30.39
N LEU A 304 23.83 -8.20 30.02
CA LEU A 304 24.26 -9.24 30.96
C LEU A 304 25.21 -8.69 32.03
N LEU A 305 26.25 -7.94 31.62
CA LEU A 305 27.20 -7.35 32.55
C LEU A 305 26.55 -6.30 33.48
N LYS A 306 25.61 -5.51 32.96
CA LYS A 306 24.85 -4.55 33.76
C LYS A 306 23.90 -5.25 34.72
N ARG A 307 23.17 -6.27 34.28
CA ARG A 307 22.20 -7.02 35.09
C ARG A 307 22.88 -7.77 36.23
N ASP A 308 23.99 -8.44 35.95
CA ASP A 308 24.60 -9.40 36.88
C ASP A 308 25.68 -8.76 37.77
N PHE A 309 26.32 -7.68 37.32
CA PHE A 309 27.44 -7.04 38.02
C PHE A 309 27.33 -5.51 38.15
N ASP A 310 26.24 -4.90 37.68
CA ASP A 310 26.06 -3.44 37.61
C ASP A 310 27.13 -2.71 36.77
N ILE A 311 27.75 -3.40 35.81
CA ILE A 311 28.86 -2.86 35.01
C ILE A 311 28.37 -2.20 33.73
N ASP A 312 28.75 -0.92 33.56
CA ASP A 312 28.69 -0.23 32.27
C ASP A 312 29.98 -0.51 31.48
N THR A 313 29.85 -1.14 30.31
CA THR A 313 30.99 -1.42 29.42
C THR A 313 31.70 -0.16 28.92
N ALA A 314 31.08 1.01 28.96
CA ALA A 314 31.71 2.27 28.60
C ALA A 314 32.50 2.93 29.75
N ASP A 315 32.37 2.41 30.98
CA ASP A 315 33.02 2.95 32.19
C ASP A 315 33.23 1.86 33.25
N VAL A 316 34.10 0.90 32.95
CA VAL A 316 34.36 -0.25 33.81
C VAL A 316 35.17 0.19 35.04
N PRO A 317 34.62 0.08 36.27
CA PRO A 317 35.29 0.53 37.49
C PRO A 317 36.66 -0.13 37.69
N ALA A 318 37.66 0.63 38.14
CA ALA A 318 39.02 0.13 38.44
C ALA A 318 39.01 -1.09 39.38
N THR A 319 38.04 -1.13 40.31
CA THR A 319 37.82 -2.19 41.29
C THR A 319 37.20 -3.44 40.71
N PHE A 320 36.56 -3.36 39.54
CA PHE A 320 35.99 -4.53 38.89
C PHE A 320 37.13 -5.40 38.37
N ASP A 321 37.18 -6.63 38.86
CA ASP A 321 38.16 -7.60 38.41
C ASP A 321 37.84 -7.97 36.95
N VAL A 322 38.75 -7.65 36.04
CA VAL A 322 38.58 -7.92 34.60
C VAL A 322 39.06 -9.30 34.19
N ALA A 323 39.56 -10.11 35.14
CA ALA A 323 40.10 -11.45 34.91
C ALA A 323 41.12 -11.46 33.77
N GLY A 324 42.06 -10.51 33.70
CA GLY A 324 43.04 -10.45 32.60
C GLY A 324 42.43 -10.16 31.21
N THR A 325 41.26 -9.53 31.16
CA THR A 325 40.70 -8.96 29.93
C THR A 325 41.28 -7.57 29.69
N GLU A 326 41.85 -7.37 28.52
CA GLU A 326 42.36 -6.06 28.10
C GLU A 326 41.17 -5.13 27.80
N LEU A 327 41.23 -3.94 28.39
CA LEU A 327 40.27 -2.87 28.17
C LEU A 327 40.95 -1.71 27.46
N THR A 328 40.21 -1.01 26.62
CA THR A 328 40.69 0.23 26.01
C THR A 328 40.46 1.40 26.98
N VAL A 329 41.22 2.48 26.85
CA VAL A 329 41.00 3.70 27.63
C VAL A 329 40.52 4.79 26.68
N SER A 330 39.39 5.43 27.01
CA SER A 330 38.85 6.54 26.23
C SER A 330 39.72 7.80 26.38
N ARG A 331 39.47 8.82 25.55
CA ARG A 331 40.15 10.13 25.67
C ARG A 331 39.94 10.78 27.04
N ASP A 332 38.81 10.52 27.67
CA ASP A 332 38.45 11.04 28.99
C ASP A 332 38.94 10.14 30.14
N GLY A 333 39.79 9.15 29.85
CA GLY A 333 40.40 8.26 30.84
C GLY A 333 39.51 7.10 31.31
N LYS A 334 38.32 6.90 30.71
CA LYS A 334 37.40 5.81 31.10
C LYS A 334 37.87 4.46 30.56
N ARG A 335 37.79 3.41 31.37
CA ARG A 335 38.10 2.03 30.95
C ARG A 335 36.90 1.46 30.21
N GLN A 336 37.10 1.02 28.97
CA GLN A 336 36.03 0.57 28.07
C GLN A 336 36.22 -0.89 27.65
N ALA A 337 35.17 -1.67 27.80
CA ALA A 337 35.03 -3.01 27.26
C ALA A 337 34.30 -2.94 25.91
N ALA A 338 35.07 -2.83 24.81
CA ALA A 338 34.53 -3.03 23.47
C ALA A 338 33.96 -4.46 23.30
N LEU A 339 33.23 -4.71 22.22
CA LEU A 339 32.45 -5.94 22.01
C LEU A 339 33.17 -7.25 22.39
N THR A 340 34.38 -7.48 21.88
CA THR A 340 35.15 -8.69 22.18
C THR A 340 35.57 -8.78 23.65
N ALA A 341 35.95 -7.65 24.25
CA ALA A 341 36.28 -7.58 25.68
C ALA A 341 35.05 -7.81 26.54
N ALA A 342 33.89 -7.23 26.18
CA ALA A 342 32.63 -7.44 26.89
C ALA A 342 32.22 -8.93 26.90
N TRP A 343 32.28 -9.61 25.75
CA TRP A 343 32.00 -11.06 25.71
C TRP A 343 33.03 -11.91 26.46
N LYS A 344 34.30 -11.50 26.50
CA LYS A 344 35.32 -12.15 27.33
C LYS A 344 35.06 -11.97 28.83
N LEU A 345 34.53 -10.81 29.24
CA LEU A 345 34.07 -10.60 30.60
C LEU A 345 32.85 -11.46 30.92
N VAL A 346 31.86 -11.53 30.02
CA VAL A 346 30.70 -12.44 30.15
C VAL A 346 31.18 -13.86 30.37
N GLU A 347 32.08 -14.37 29.53
CA GLU A 347 32.65 -15.72 29.67
C GLU A 347 33.31 -15.98 31.02
N ARG A 348 34.08 -15.01 31.54
CA ARG A 348 34.91 -15.19 32.75
C ARG A 348 34.18 -14.86 34.05
N ARG A 349 33.06 -14.14 33.97
CA ARG A 349 32.35 -13.61 35.15
C ARG A 349 30.97 -14.18 35.33
N THR A 350 30.25 -14.45 34.24
CA THR A 350 28.93 -15.06 34.34
C THR A 350 29.02 -16.57 34.45
N GLU A 351 27.99 -17.15 35.04
CA GLU A 351 27.69 -18.58 34.94
C GLU A 351 26.39 -18.73 34.14
N GLY A 352 26.20 -19.86 33.45
CA GLY A 352 24.95 -20.17 32.76
C GLY A 352 24.99 -20.01 31.23
N PRO A 353 23.84 -19.75 30.59
CA PRO A 353 23.66 -19.89 29.14
C PRO A 353 24.64 -19.03 28.33
N ALA A 354 24.83 -17.77 28.71
CA ALA A 354 25.73 -16.87 28.01
C ALA A 354 27.20 -17.31 28.09
N ALA A 355 27.66 -17.78 29.26
CA ALA A 355 29.01 -18.31 29.46
C ALA A 355 29.26 -19.58 28.63
N VAL A 356 28.29 -20.50 28.60
CA VAL A 356 28.35 -21.73 27.78
C VAL A 356 28.40 -21.38 26.29
N PHE A 357 27.53 -20.47 25.85
CA PHE A 357 27.49 -20.01 24.46
C PHE A 357 28.83 -19.45 24.01
N ILE A 358 29.39 -18.47 24.73
CA ILE A 358 30.61 -17.81 24.28
C ILE A 358 31.82 -18.75 24.33
N THR A 359 31.87 -19.67 25.30
CA THR A 359 32.92 -20.71 25.35
C THR A 359 32.92 -21.58 24.09
N ARG A 360 31.72 -21.96 23.61
CA ARG A 360 31.55 -22.83 22.43
C ARG A 360 31.68 -22.09 21.10
N GLU A 361 31.12 -20.88 21.01
CA GLU A 361 30.90 -20.18 19.75
C GLU A 361 31.90 -19.04 19.50
N ARG A 362 32.88 -18.82 20.38
CA ARG A 362 33.85 -17.71 20.29
C ARG A 362 34.44 -17.55 18.89
N SER A 363 34.95 -18.63 18.31
CA SER A 363 35.61 -18.60 17.00
C SER A 363 34.66 -18.20 15.87
N ARG A 364 33.41 -18.68 15.92
CA ARG A 364 32.37 -18.35 14.93
C ARG A 364 31.90 -16.91 15.08
N LEU A 365 31.69 -16.45 16.32
CA LEU A 365 31.37 -15.04 16.59
C LEU A 365 32.47 -14.10 16.05
N LEU A 366 33.75 -14.45 16.27
CA LEU A 366 34.88 -13.70 15.72
C LEU A 366 34.94 -13.73 14.19
N ASP A 367 34.60 -14.85 13.56
CA ASP A 367 34.52 -14.94 12.10
C ASP A 367 33.45 -14.03 11.51
N HIS A 368 32.23 -14.08 12.08
CA HIS A 368 31.17 -13.15 11.69
C HIS A 368 31.63 -11.69 11.85
N LEU A 369 32.22 -11.33 13.00
CA LEU A 369 32.71 -9.97 13.28
C LEU A 369 33.66 -9.46 12.20
N ARG A 370 34.56 -10.32 11.71
CA ARG A 370 35.48 -9.98 10.63
C ARG A 370 34.74 -9.68 9.33
N ARG A 371 33.73 -10.46 8.96
CA ARG A 371 32.92 -10.22 7.75
C ARG A 371 32.22 -8.86 7.81
N ARG A 372 31.62 -8.50 8.95
CA ARG A 372 31.01 -7.17 9.13
C ARG A 372 32.02 -6.04 9.03
N ASN A 373 33.22 -6.20 9.57
CA ASN A 373 34.21 -5.12 9.50
C ASN A 373 34.61 -4.75 8.06
N GLY A 374 34.45 -5.67 7.09
CA GLY A 374 34.66 -5.40 5.67
C GLY A 374 33.52 -4.68 4.96
N SER A 375 32.37 -4.48 5.61
CA SER A 375 31.19 -3.81 5.04
C SER A 375 31.35 -2.29 4.99
N ILE A 376 30.69 -1.67 4.00
CA ILE A 376 30.60 -0.22 3.79
C ILE A 376 29.94 0.53 4.96
N LEU A 377 29.04 -0.11 5.72
CA LEU A 377 28.44 0.46 6.94
C LEU A 377 29.25 0.17 8.21
N ALA A 378 30.48 -0.33 8.05
CA ALA A 378 31.43 -0.56 9.12
C ALA A 378 32.76 0.13 8.81
N HIS A 379 33.84 -0.64 8.62
CA HIS A 379 35.20 -0.11 8.39
C HIS A 379 35.75 -0.47 7.00
N GLY A 380 34.93 -1.10 6.14
CA GLY A 380 35.32 -1.51 4.81
C GLY A 380 34.62 -0.72 3.71
N PHE A 381 34.62 -1.30 2.51
CA PHE A 381 34.22 -0.59 1.28
C PHE A 381 33.28 -1.40 0.38
N LYS A 382 32.81 -2.57 0.84
CA LYS A 382 31.94 -3.46 0.06
C LYS A 382 30.57 -3.61 0.72
N PRO A 383 29.48 -3.77 -0.05
CA PRO A 383 28.19 -4.15 0.54
C PRO A 383 28.24 -5.58 1.07
N VAL A 384 27.37 -5.90 2.02
CA VAL A 384 27.17 -7.28 2.48
C VAL A 384 26.39 -8.08 1.43
N PRO A 385 26.91 -9.21 0.92
CA PRO A 385 26.17 -10.07 -0.01
C PRO A 385 25.13 -10.93 0.72
N ALA A 386 24.11 -11.39 -0.01
CA ALA A 386 23.07 -12.26 0.52
C ALA A 386 23.61 -13.56 1.17
N SER A 387 24.72 -14.10 0.67
CA SER A 387 25.38 -15.29 1.23
C SER A 387 25.92 -15.05 2.64
N ASP A 388 26.46 -13.86 2.90
CA ASP A 388 27.02 -13.50 4.20
C ASP A 388 25.90 -13.28 5.21
N TRP A 389 24.78 -12.67 4.79
CA TRP A 389 23.56 -12.64 5.58
C TRP A 389 23.05 -14.05 5.86
N GLY A 390 22.93 -14.92 4.84
CA GLY A 390 22.45 -16.30 5.01
C GLY A 390 23.27 -17.07 6.04
N SER A 391 24.60 -17.02 5.94
CA SER A 391 25.49 -17.66 6.92
C SER A 391 25.31 -17.12 8.36
N LEU A 392 25.02 -15.84 8.53
CA LEU A 392 24.74 -15.24 9.84
C LEU A 392 23.33 -15.60 10.34
N HIS A 393 22.35 -15.60 9.44
CA HIS A 393 20.95 -15.90 9.73
C HIS A 393 20.75 -17.37 10.10
N ASP A 394 21.54 -18.30 9.53
CA ASP A 394 21.53 -19.71 9.94
C ASP A 394 22.12 -19.90 11.35
N TRP A 395 23.23 -19.20 11.65
CA TRP A 395 23.91 -19.30 12.94
C TRP A 395 23.10 -18.71 14.12
N LEU A 396 22.31 -17.67 13.88
CA LEU A 396 21.57 -16.97 14.94
C LEU A 396 20.53 -17.87 15.65
N PRO A 397 19.57 -18.53 14.96
CA PRO A 397 18.63 -19.47 15.57
C PRO A 397 19.30 -20.70 16.18
N ASP A 398 20.42 -21.16 15.63
CA ASP A 398 21.09 -22.38 16.10
C ASP A 398 21.93 -22.17 17.36
N ALA A 399 22.49 -20.97 17.54
CA ALA A 399 23.46 -20.71 18.59
C ALA A 399 23.07 -19.53 19.49
N PHE A 400 22.84 -18.35 18.90
CA PHE A 400 22.72 -17.11 19.67
C PHE A 400 21.32 -16.92 20.29
N MET A 401 20.27 -17.09 19.49
CA MET A 401 18.88 -16.85 19.93
C MET A 401 18.41 -17.81 21.04
N PRO A 402 18.75 -19.11 21.04
CA PRO A 402 18.42 -20.01 22.14
C PRO A 402 19.03 -19.54 23.47
N MET A 403 20.30 -19.11 23.44
CA MET A 403 20.97 -18.53 24.60
C MET A 403 20.26 -17.25 25.05
N LEU A 404 20.02 -16.31 24.12
CA LEU A 404 19.36 -15.05 24.44
C LEU A 404 17.97 -15.27 25.02
N LEU A 405 17.19 -16.22 24.52
CA LEU A 405 15.87 -16.55 25.07
C LEU A 405 15.96 -17.15 26.46
N GLN A 406 16.96 -17.99 26.74
CA GLN A 406 17.17 -18.54 28.08
C GLN A 406 17.52 -17.43 29.08
N GLU A 407 18.40 -16.50 28.69
CA GLU A 407 18.71 -15.30 29.48
C GLU A 407 17.48 -14.39 29.64
N ALA A 408 16.73 -14.12 28.57
CA ALA A 408 15.54 -13.28 28.58
C ALA A 408 14.42 -13.85 29.48
N SER A 409 14.34 -15.19 29.58
CA SER A 409 13.37 -15.87 30.44
C SER A 409 13.56 -15.52 31.92
N THR A 410 14.81 -15.33 32.35
CA THR A 410 15.13 -14.86 33.73
C THR A 410 14.57 -13.46 34.02
N ALA A 411 14.43 -12.64 32.98
CA ALA A 411 13.79 -11.32 33.04
C ALA A 411 12.28 -11.35 32.75
N GLY A 412 11.68 -12.54 32.61
CA GLY A 412 10.25 -12.71 32.38
C GLY A 412 9.79 -12.60 30.93
N VAL A 413 10.71 -12.66 29.96
CA VAL A 413 10.40 -12.72 28.52
C VAL A 413 10.80 -14.09 27.97
N ARG A 414 9.83 -14.99 27.81
CA ARG A 414 10.09 -16.41 27.54
C ARG A 414 10.08 -16.80 26.07
N GLU A 415 9.53 -15.94 25.21
CA GLU A 415 9.26 -16.26 23.82
C GLU A 415 9.69 -15.09 22.93
N LEU A 416 10.17 -15.44 21.73
CA LEU A 416 10.42 -14.48 20.67
C LEU A 416 9.08 -13.89 20.22
N PRO A 417 8.94 -12.55 20.11
CA PRO A 417 7.69 -11.97 19.65
C PRO A 417 7.36 -12.43 18.22
N PRO A 418 6.08 -12.48 17.85
CA PRO A 418 5.69 -12.68 16.47
C PRO A 418 6.28 -11.57 15.58
N GLN A 419 6.46 -11.88 14.30
CA GLN A 419 6.85 -10.87 13.32
C GLN A 419 5.67 -9.94 13.02
N LEU A 420 5.97 -8.72 12.57
CA LEU A 420 4.95 -7.78 12.10
C LEU A 420 4.20 -8.33 10.87
N PRO A 421 2.94 -7.92 10.63
CA PRO A 421 2.11 -8.50 9.59
C PRO A 421 2.60 -8.15 8.18
N ARG A 422 2.66 -9.15 7.28
CA ARG A 422 3.05 -8.96 5.87
C ARG A 422 1.87 -8.67 4.94
N THR A 423 0.65 -8.77 5.45
CA THR A 423 -0.58 -8.56 4.70
C THR A 423 -1.52 -7.69 5.51
N TYR A 424 -2.22 -6.80 4.84
CA TYR A 424 -3.29 -6.02 5.46
C TYR A 424 -4.57 -6.84 5.45
N GLN A 425 -5.13 -7.10 6.62
CA GLN A 425 -6.48 -7.64 6.73
C GLN A 425 -7.48 -6.49 6.69
N ALA A 426 -8.31 -6.47 5.65
CA ALA A 426 -9.49 -5.63 5.64
C ALA A 426 -10.40 -6.06 6.79
N ALA A 427 -10.91 -5.11 7.57
CA ALA A 427 -11.98 -5.43 8.50
C ALA A 427 -13.15 -6.00 7.69
N SER A 428 -13.64 -7.18 8.07
CA SER A 428 -14.85 -7.75 7.49
C SER A 428 -15.93 -6.67 7.51
N LEU A 429 -16.47 -6.31 6.35
CA LEU A 429 -17.57 -5.35 6.22
C LEU A 429 -18.91 -5.92 6.73
N GLU A 430 -18.88 -7.12 7.31
CA GLU A 430 -20.03 -7.75 7.96
C GLU A 430 -20.10 -7.30 9.42
N ASN A 431 -20.80 -6.18 9.63
CA ASN A 431 -21.76 -5.97 10.73
C ASN A 431 -22.55 -4.69 10.49
#